data_AF-X1HVJ9-F1
#
_entry.id   AF-X1HVJ9-F1
#
_cell.length_a   1.000
_cell.length_b   1.000
_cell.length_c   1.000
_cell.angle_alpha   90.00
_cell.angle_beta   90.00
_cell.angle_gamma   90.00
#
_symmetry.space_group_name_H-M   'P 1'
#
loop_
_entity.id
_entity.type
_entity.pdbx_description
1 polymer ?
#
loop_
_entity_poly.entity_id
_entity_poly.type
_entity_poly.pdbx_seq_one_letter_code
_entity_poly.pdbx_strand_id
1 'polypeptide(L)' 'MQLEVDVSNIFAKIISEGIEQGVFKKVDVDLMAFNIMILAHMWALKRWHFKNRLSLDKYFKLQLEIIMDALRK' A
#
# COMPACT_ATOMS: atom_id res chain seq x y z
N MET A 1 1.67 -15.13 -10.86
CA MET A 1 2.49 -15.07 -9.63
C MET A 1 3.76 -14.26 -9.81
N GLN A 2 4.62 -14.51 -10.80
CA GLN A 2 5.88 -13.74 -10.95
C GLN A 2 5.67 -12.21 -11.01
N LEU A 3 4.74 -11.76 -11.86
CA LEU A 3 4.38 -10.33 -11.96
C LEU A 3 3.90 -9.72 -10.63
N GLU A 4 3.24 -10.51 -9.79
CA GLU A 4 2.74 -10.04 -8.50
C GLU A 4 3.89 -9.80 -7.52
N VAL A 5 4.87 -10.71 -7.52
CA VAL A 5 6.12 -10.58 -6.76
C VAL A 5 6.98 -9.43 -7.30
N ASP A 6 7.04 -9.26 -8.62
CA ASP A 6 7.83 -8.18 -9.22
C ASP A 6 7.25 -6.80 -8.83
N VAL A 7 5.92 -6.68 -8.76
CA VAL A 7 5.25 -5.46 -8.29
C VAL A 7 5.43 -5.26 -6.79
N SER A 8 5.35 -6.31 -5.98
CA SER A 8 5.57 -6.19 -4.52
C SER A 8 6.99 -5.70 -4.22
N ASN A 9 7.98 -6.14 -5.00
CA ASN A 9 9.37 -5.72 -4.86
C ASN A 9 9.58 -4.20 -5.01
N ILE A 10 8.76 -3.52 -5.81
CA ILE A 10 8.81 -2.06 -5.94
C ILE A 10 8.51 -1.42 -4.57
N PHE A 11 7.43 -1.85 -3.92
CA PHE A 11 7.05 -1.35 -2.61
C PHE A 11 8.04 -1.79 -1.52
N ALA A 12 8.51 -3.03 -1.57
CA ALA A 12 9.50 -3.54 -0.62
C ALA A 12 10.79 -2.69 -0.62
N LYS A 13 11.26 -2.28 -1.81
CA LYS A 13 12.42 -1.39 -1.94
C LYS A 13 12.17 -0.03 -1.31
N ILE A 14 11.03 0.61 -1.61
CA ILE A 14 10.65 1.92 -1.06
C ILE A 14 10.57 1.86 0.48
N ILE A 15 9.94 0.82 1.02
CA ILE A 15 9.80 0.64 2.48
C ILE A 15 11.18 0.45 3.12
N SER A 16 12.04 -0.39 2.52
CA SER A 16 13.38 -0.66 3.05
C SER A 16 14.24 0.61 3.07
N GLU A 17 14.24 1.38 1.97
CA GLU A 17 14.94 2.66 1.89
C GLU A 17 14.43 3.65 2.96
N GLY A 18 13.11 3.71 3.17
CA GLY A 18 12.53 4.56 4.21
C GLY A 18 12.89 4.12 5.64
N ILE A 19 13.05 2.81 5.88
CA ILE A 19 13.54 2.29 7.16
C ILE A 19 15.01 2.67 7.36
N GLU A 20 15.86 2.51 6.34
CA GLU A 20 17.28 2.85 6.37
C GLU A 20 17.52 4.34 6.62
N GLN A 21 16.72 5.20 5.98
CA GLN A 21 16.76 6.66 6.19
C GLN A 21 16.13 7.09 7.52
N GLY A 22 15.53 6.16 8.27
CA GLY A 22 14.89 6.44 9.55
C GLY A 22 13.59 7.23 9.46
N VAL A 23 13.00 7.38 8.26
CA VAL A 23 11.71 8.04 8.04
C VAL A 23 10.51 7.12 8.30
N PHE A 24 10.70 5.80 8.13
CA PHE A 24 9.73 4.78 8.50
C PHE A 24 10.18 4.00 9.74
N LYS A 25 9.22 3.46 10.49
CA LYS A 25 9.51 2.50 11.56
C LYS A 25 9.80 1.11 10.98
N LYS A 26 10.49 0.27 11.76
CA LYS A 26 10.75 -1.12 11.36
C LYS A 26 9.44 -1.90 11.30
N VAL A 27 9.20 -2.56 10.16
CA VAL A 27 8.06 -3.44 9.90
C VAL A 27 8.55 -4.69 9.15
N ASP A 28 7.68 -5.69 9.03
CA ASP A 28 7.88 -6.76 8.05
C ASP A 28 7.67 -6.19 6.64
N VAL A 29 8.77 -6.08 5.88
CA VAL A 29 8.79 -5.40 4.58
C VAL A 29 7.95 -6.14 3.53
N ASP A 30 8.05 -7.46 3.49
CA ASP A 30 7.36 -8.28 2.50
C ASP A 30 5.85 -8.22 2.75
N LEU A 31 5.43 -8.46 3.99
CA LEU A 31 4.03 -8.37 4.37
C LEU A 31 3.46 -6.96 4.12
N MET A 32 4.23 -5.91 4.43
CA MET A 32 3.76 -4.54 4.21
C MET A 32 3.63 -4.20 2.71
N ALA A 33 4.52 -4.69 1.86
CA ALA A 33 4.39 -4.54 0.41
C ALA A 33 3.11 -5.20 -0.12
N PHE A 34 2.82 -6.43 0.33
CA PHE A 34 1.56 -7.12 -0.02
C PHE A 34 0.32 -6.43 0.57
N ASN A 35 0.42 -5.84 1.76
CA ASN A 35 -0.65 -5.02 2.32
C ASN A 35 -0.97 -3.81 1.42
N ILE A 36 0.05 -3.11 0.91
CA ILE A 36 -0.17 -2.00 -0.03
C ILE A 36 -0.90 -2.50 -1.29
N MET A 37 -0.47 -3.64 -1.83
CA MET A 37 -1.09 -4.24 -3.02
C MET A 37 -2.55 -4.63 -2.79
N ILE A 38 -2.88 -5.26 -1.65
CA ILE A 38 -4.26 -5.69 -1.40
C ILE A 38 -5.20 -4.50 -1.21
N LEU A 39 -4.71 -3.37 -0.67
CA LEU A 39 -5.49 -2.13 -0.59
C LEU A 39 -5.81 -1.57 -2.00
N ALA A 40 -4.90 -1.69 -2.96
CA ALA A 40 -5.17 -1.35 -4.35
C ALA A 40 -6.18 -2.31 -4.99
N HIS A 41 -6.00 -3.63 -4.81
CA HIS A 41 -6.92 -4.65 -5.31
C HIS A 41 -8.34 -4.51 -4.72
N MET A 42 -8.46 -4.04 -3.47
CA MET A 42 -9.75 -3.81 -2.84
C MET A 42 -10.62 -2.82 -3.63
N TRP A 43 -10.03 -1.84 -4.32
CA TRP A 43 -10.81 -1.01 -5.24
C TRP A 43 -11.40 -1.83 -6.37
N ALA A 44 -10.59 -2.62 -7.07
CA ALA A 44 -11.06 -3.46 -8.17
C ALA A 44 -12.17 -4.44 -7.70
N LEU A 45 -11.99 -5.04 -6.53
CA LEU A 45 -12.93 -6.02 -5.96
C LEU A 45 -14.23 -5.40 -5.42
N LYS A 46 -14.14 -4.22 -4.80
CA LYS A 46 -15.26 -3.59 -4.07
C LYS A 46 -15.72 -2.27 -4.68
N ARG A 47 -15.35 -1.99 -5.95
CA ARG A 47 -15.79 -0.80 -6.68
C ARG A 47 -17.31 -0.65 -6.67
N TRP A 48 -18.07 -1.74 -6.78
CA TRP A 48 -19.53 -1.73 -6.72
C TRP A 48 -20.08 -1.10 -5.43
N HIS A 49 -19.38 -1.27 -4.31
CA HIS A 49 -19.74 -0.71 -3.02
C HIS A 49 -19.26 0.74 -2.87
N PHE A 50 -18.01 1.02 -3.26
CA PHE A 50 -17.39 2.33 -3.02
C PHE A 50 -17.74 3.40 -4.06
N LYS A 51 -18.07 3.03 -5.31
CA LYS A 51 -18.25 3.98 -6.41
C LYS A 51 -19.34 5.04 -6.18
N ASN A 52 -20.32 4.78 -5.31
CA ASN A 52 -21.40 5.72 -5.01
C ASN A 52 -20.99 6.79 -3.98
N ARG A 53 -19.86 6.60 -3.27
CA ARG A 53 -19.36 7.48 -2.21
C ARG A 53 -17.98 8.08 -2.51
N LEU A 54 -17.15 7.38 -3.29
CA LEU A 54 -15.75 7.70 -3.51
C LEU A 54 -15.43 7.71 -5.01
N SER A 55 -14.66 8.71 -5.43
CA SER A 55 -13.88 8.66 -6.67
C SER A 55 -12.64 7.77 -6.46
N LEU A 56 -12.02 7.32 -7.55
CA LEU A 56 -10.76 6.55 -7.49
C LEU A 56 -9.66 7.31 -6.73
N ASP A 57 -9.46 8.58 -7.05
CA ASP A 57 -8.39 9.39 -6.42
C ASP A 57 -8.61 9.55 -4.92
N LYS A 58 -9.84 9.86 -4.52
CA LYS A 58 -10.24 9.92 -3.10
C LYS A 58 -10.04 8.58 -2.39
N TYR A 59 -10.33 7.46 -3.04
CA TYR A 59 -10.07 6.13 -2.46
C TYR A 59 -8.56 5.93 -2.24
N PHE A 60 -7.72 6.19 -3.24
CA PHE A 60 -6.27 6.03 -3.10
C PHE A 60 -5.66 6.98 -2.08
N LYS A 61 -6.16 8.22 -1.97
CA LYS A 61 -5.72 9.13 -0.91
C LYS A 61 -5.99 8.57 0.49
N LEU A 62 -7.18 7.99 0.71
CA LEU A 62 -7.51 7.35 1.99
C LEU A 62 -6.66 6.11 2.26
N GLN A 63 -6.37 5.29 1.24
CA GLN A 63 -5.47 4.15 1.41
C GLN A 63 -4.03 4.59 1.71
N LEU A 64 -3.56 5.68 1.08
CA LEU A 64 -2.25 6.24 1.36
C LEU A 64 -2.16 6.72 2.80
N GLU A 65 -3.19 7.37 3.34
CA GLU A 65 -3.23 7.77 4.76
C GLU A 65 -3.08 6.55 5.68
N ILE A 66 -3.80 5.45 5.43
CA ILE A 66 -3.66 4.19 6.18
C ILE A 66 -2.22 3.64 6.10
N ILE A 67 -1.63 3.60 4.90
CA ILE A 67 -0.27 3.12 4.68
C ILE A 67 0.74 3.99 5.45
N MET A 68 0.59 5.31 5.36
CA MET A 68 1.50 6.25 6.03
C MET A 68 1.37 6.18 7.55
N ASP A 69 0.17 6.00 8.09
CA ASP A 69 -0.02 5.84 9.54
C ASP A 69 0.54 4.50 10.03
N ALA A 70 0.48 3.46 9.18
CA ALA A 70 1.13 2.19 9.45
C ALA A 70 2.66 2.27 9.39
N LEU A 71 3.27 3.21 8.65
CA LEU A 71 4.72 3.32 8.47
C LEU A 71 5.39 4.42 9.29
N ARG A 72 4.67 5.50 9.62
CA ARG A 72 5.20 6.63 10.40
C ARG A 72 5.65 6.18 11.79
N LYS A 73 6.74 6.80 12.25
CA LYS A 73 7.26 6.68 13.62
C LYS A 73 6.36 7.39 14.62
#